data_AF-A0A6B9FUP5-F1
#
_entry.id   AF-A0A6B9FUP5-F1
#
_cell.length_a   1.000
_cell.length_b   1.000
_cell.length_c   1.000
_cell.angle_alpha   90.00
_cell.angle_beta   90.00
_cell.angle_gamma   90.00
#
_symmetry.space_group_name_H-M   'P 1'
#
loop_
_entity.id
_entity.type
_entity.pdbx_description
1 polymer ?
#
loop_
_entity_poly.entity_id
_entity_poly.type
_entity_poly.pdbx_seq_one_letter_code
_entity_poly.pdbx_strand_id
1 'polypeptide(L)' 'MTQIRPRAGSSNAPRYHRAPRRDGMKLLRLWVPDPSRSGFKEEAARQAALLKGAAEEAEALNFIESAFDWPEQ' A
#
# COMPACT_ATOMS: atom_id res chain seq x y z
N MET A 1 -19.82 -9.60 -21.92
CA MET A 1 -18.90 -9.04 -20.90
C MET A 1 -19.76 -8.47 -19.77
N THR A 2 -19.82 -9.12 -18.62
CA THR A 2 -20.72 -8.73 -17.52
C THR A 2 -19.99 -7.75 -16.60
N GLN A 3 -20.37 -6.48 -16.59
CA GLN A 3 -19.85 -5.50 -15.63
C GLN A 3 -20.44 -5.78 -14.24
N ILE A 4 -19.59 -6.12 -13.27
CA ILE A 4 -19.97 -6.23 -11.86
C ILE A 4 -20.06 -4.81 -11.30
N ARG A 5 -21.27 -4.38 -10.93
CA ARG A 5 -21.51 -3.10 -10.25
C ARG A 5 -21.03 -3.21 -8.80
N PRO A 6 -20.21 -2.28 -8.26
CA PRO A 6 -19.80 -2.37 -6.88
C PRO A 6 -21.00 -2.16 -5.94
N ARG A 7 -21.05 -2.97 -4.87
CA ARG A 7 -22.09 -2.92 -3.83
C ARG A 7 -22.01 -1.58 -3.10
N ALA A 8 -23.17 -0.94 -2.87
CA ALA A 8 -23.25 0.30 -2.12
C ALA A 8 -22.65 0.11 -0.71
N GLY A 9 -21.51 0.77 -0.45
CA GLY A 9 -20.87 0.78 0.87
C GLY A 9 -21.64 1.70 1.82
N SER A 10 -21.83 1.26 3.06
CA SER A 10 -22.50 2.04 4.11
C SER A 10 -21.75 3.35 4.38
N SER A 11 -22.50 4.42 4.63
CA SER A 11 -22.07 5.82 4.61
C SER A 11 -21.26 6.26 5.84
N ASN A 12 -20.10 5.64 6.11
CA ASN A 12 -19.13 6.13 7.09
C ASN A 12 -17.99 6.95 6.47
N ALA A 13 -18.05 7.17 5.15
CA ALA A 13 -17.08 7.92 4.36
C ALA A 13 -16.80 9.37 4.86
N PRO A 14 -17.79 10.20 5.28
CA PRO A 14 -17.56 11.65 5.39
C PRO A 14 -16.59 12.09 6.50
N ARG A 15 -16.31 11.25 7.51
CA ARG A 15 -15.43 11.60 8.64
C ARG A 15 -13.95 11.55 8.27
N TYR A 16 -13.51 10.57 7.48
CA TYR A 16 -12.10 10.41 7.07
C TYR A 16 -11.67 11.41 5.98
N HIS A 17 -12.60 11.96 5.20
CA HIS A 17 -12.28 12.88 4.11
C HIS A 17 -11.90 14.30 4.55
N ARG A 18 -12.24 14.67 5.80
CA ARG A 18 -12.07 16.04 6.30
C ARG A 18 -10.85 16.24 7.18
N ALA A 19 -10.29 15.17 7.75
CA ALA A 19 -9.16 15.23 8.68
C ALA A 19 -7.86 15.78 8.05
N PRO A 20 -7.44 15.39 6.82
CA PRO A 20 -6.09 15.73 6.34
C PRO A 20 -5.88 17.23 6.04
N ARG A 21 -6.97 17.97 5.74
CA ARG A 21 -6.88 19.37 5.31
C ARG A 21 -6.44 20.32 6.42
N ARG A 22 -6.61 19.93 7.68
CA ARG A 22 -6.38 20.80 8.84
C ARG A 22 -4.89 21.03 9.12
N ASP A 23 -4.03 20.10 8.69
CA ASP A 23 -2.58 20.12 8.97
C ASP A 23 -1.73 20.29 7.69
N GLY A 24 -2.31 20.83 6.62
CA GLY A 24 -1.62 21.01 5.34
C GLY A 24 -1.41 19.74 4.51
N MET A 25 -1.99 18.60 4.93
CA MET A 25 -1.82 17.31 4.28
C MET A 25 -2.88 17.05 3.19
N LYS A 26 -2.51 16.31 2.15
CA LYS A 26 -3.44 15.83 1.11
C LYS A 26 -3.74 14.35 1.32
N LEU A 27 -5.00 13.97 1.12
CA LEU A 27 -5.40 12.56 1.13
C LEU A 27 -4.89 11.85 -0.13
N LEU A 28 -4.04 10.84 0.05
CA LEU A 28 -3.63 9.92 -1.01
C LEU A 28 -4.56 8.70 -1.04
N ARG A 29 -4.98 8.30 -2.25
CA ARG A 29 -5.74 7.06 -2.47
C ARG A 29 -4.86 6.12 -3.29
N LEU A 30 -4.31 5.11 -2.63
CA LEU A 30 -3.50 4.07 -3.27
C LEU A 30 -4.34 2.78 -3.37
N TRP A 31 -4.21 2.07 -4.49
CA TRP A 31 -4.70 0.71 -4.62
C TRP A 31 -3.59 -0.23 -4.16
N VAL A 32 -3.86 -1.01 -3.11
CA VAL A 32 -2.94 -2.01 -2.59
C VAL A 32 -3.59 -3.39 -2.80
N PRO A 33 -2.84 -4.41 -3.23
CA PRO A 33 -3.33 -5.78 -3.23
C PRO A 33 -3.83 -6.19 -1.85
N ASP A 34 -4.97 -6.89 -1.79
CA ASP A 34 -5.54 -7.35 -0.52
C ASP A 34 -4.69 -8.50 0.07
N PRO A 35 -4.01 -8.28 1.22
CA PRO A 35 -3.17 -9.32 1.83
C PRO A 35 -3.96 -10.49 2.42
N SER A 36 -5.28 -10.32 2.62
CA SER A 36 -6.15 -11.36 3.17
C SER A 36 -6.67 -12.33 2.11
N ARG A 37 -6.49 -12.01 0.82
CA ARG A 37 -6.91 -12.87 -0.28
C ARG A 37 -6.07 -14.14 -0.32
N SER A 38 -6.73 -15.29 -0.55
CA SER A 38 -6.02 -16.55 -0.79
C SER A 38 -5.08 -16.44 -2.00
N GLY A 39 -3.88 -16.98 -1.88
CA GLY A 39 -2.85 -16.88 -2.92
C GLY A 39 -1.94 -15.64 -2.82
N PHE A 40 -2.27 -14.67 -1.95
CA PHE A 40 -1.47 -13.44 -1.86
C PHE A 40 -0.03 -13.73 -1.38
N LYS A 41 0.14 -14.61 -0.39
CA LYS A 41 1.47 -14.92 0.17
C LYS A 41 2.36 -15.58 -0.89
N GLU A 42 1.78 -16.48 -1.67
CA GLU A 42 2.47 -17.19 -2.74
C GLU A 42 2.90 -16.23 -3.84
N GLU A 43 2.00 -15.32 -4.26
CA GLU A 43 2.33 -14.31 -5.26
C GLU A 43 3.35 -13.29 -4.73
N ALA A 44 3.23 -12.84 -3.48
CA ALA A 44 4.20 -11.96 -2.86
C ALA A 44 5.59 -12.61 -2.80
N ALA A 45 5.68 -13.88 -2.44
CA ALA A 45 6.94 -14.62 -2.42
C ALA A 45 7.53 -14.76 -3.84
N ARG A 46 6.69 -15.06 -4.84
CA ARG A 46 7.12 -15.13 -6.25
C ARG A 46 7.70 -13.81 -6.73
N GLN A 47 7.05 -12.70 -6.41
CA GLN A 47 7.50 -11.35 -6.80
C GLN A 47 8.79 -10.95 -6.06
N ALA A 48 8.89 -11.24 -4.77
CA ALA A 48 10.12 -11.00 -4.01
C ALA A 48 11.30 -11.79 -4.59
N ALA A 49 11.08 -13.05 -4.99
CA ALA A 49 12.12 -13.86 -5.60
C ALA A 49 12.62 -13.31 -6.95
N LEU A 50 11.77 -12.61 -7.72
CA LEU A 50 12.17 -11.96 -8.97
C LEU A 50 13.07 -10.74 -8.74
N LEU A 51 12.86 -10.03 -7.63
CA LEU A 51 13.63 -8.83 -7.28
C LEU A 51 14.90 -9.15 -6.51
N LYS A 52 15.00 -10.33 -5.90
CA LYS A 52 16.12 -10.71 -5.05
C LYS A 52 17.45 -10.61 -5.78
N GLY A 53 18.32 -9.72 -5.30
CA GLY A 53 19.65 -9.44 -5.86
C GLY A 53 19.65 -8.49 -7.06
N ALA A 54 18.49 -7.95 -7.46
CA ALA A 54 18.38 -6.90 -8.46
C ALA A 54 18.89 -5.56 -7.89
N ALA A 55 19.42 -4.69 -8.76
CA ALA A 55 19.92 -3.38 -8.32
C ALA A 55 18.79 -2.51 -7.75
N GLU A 56 17.59 -2.66 -8.32
CA GLU A 56 16.37 -1.96 -7.92
C GLU A 56 15.92 -2.36 -6.50
N GLU A 57 16.16 -3.60 -6.07
CA GLU A 57 15.89 -4.02 -4.69
C GLU A 57 16.77 -3.24 -3.72
N ALA A 58 18.08 -3.19 -3.98
CA ALA A 58 19.02 -2.47 -3.13
C ALA A 58 18.73 -0.96 -3.09
N GLU A 59 18.45 -0.34 -4.24
CA GLU A 59 18.07 1.07 -4.32
C GLU A 59 16.82 1.39 -3.49
N ALA A 60 15.76 0.59 -3.64
CA ALA A 60 14.51 0.79 -2.93
C ALA A 60 14.68 0.59 -1.41
N LEU A 61 15.41 -0.44 -0.99
CA LEU A 61 15.65 -0.70 0.43
C LEU A 61 16.49 0.41 1.08
N ASN A 62 17.55 0.88 0.40
CA ASN A 62 18.37 2.00 0.88
C ASN A 62 17.54 3.29 1.01
N PHE A 63 16.65 3.56 0.05
CA PHE A 63 15.74 4.70 0.14
C PHE A 63 14.83 4.59 1.37
N ILE A 64 14.18 3.44 1.58
CA ILE A 64 13.28 3.21 2.72
C ILE A 64 14.03 3.36 4.04
N GLU A 65 15.23 2.78 4.15
CA GLU A 65 16.07 2.89 5.33
C GLU A 65 16.43 4.35 5.64
N SER A 66 16.81 5.13 4.62
CA SER A 66 17.18 6.55 4.78
C SER A 66 16.00 7.48 5.07
N ALA A 67 14.79 7.11 4.64
CA ALA A 67 13.60 7.95 4.75
C ALA A 67 12.88 7.82 6.10
N PHE A 68 13.22 6.80 6.89
CA PHE A 68 12.57 6.50 8.15
C PHE A 68 13.54 6.60 9.32
N ASP A 69 13.16 7.35 10.36
CA ASP A 69 13.92 7.47 11.60
C ASP A 69 13.58 6.26 12.49
N TRP A 70 14.41 5.21 12.41
CA TRP A 70 14.20 3.97 13.16
C TRP A 70 14.54 4.19 14.64
N PRO A 71 13.65 3.84 15.58
CA PRO A 71 13.98 3.93 16.99
C PRO A 71 15.17 3.03 17.32
N GLU A 72 16.12 3.54 18.13
CA GLU A 72 17.20 2.72 18.68
C GLU A 72 16.62 1.59 19.56
N GLN A 73 17.23 0.40 19.47
CA GLN A 73 16.75 -0.85 20.10
C GLN A 73 16.83 -0.85 21.63
#